data_AF-A0A9J5W124-F1
#
_entry.id   AF-A0A9J5W124-F1
#
_cell.length_a   1.000
_cell.length_b   1.000
_cell.length_c   1.000
_cell.angle_alpha   90.00
_cell.angle_beta   90.00
_cell.angle_gamma   90.00
#
_symmetry.space_group_name_H-M   'P 1'
#
loop_
_entity.id
_entity.type
_entity.pdbx_description
1 polymer ?
#
loop_
_entity_poly.entity_id
_entity_poly.type
_entity_poly.pdbx_seq_one_letter_code
_entity_poly.pdbx_strand_id
1 'polypeptide(L)'
;VQLGLYASIYGVPFLIVNGFIVLITLLHHTHASSPHYYDSSEWDYLRGALATVFHDVTDTHVFHHIFSYISHYHAMEATNAIKSLVGEYYQVDDTPILKAMWRDTKDCIYVEKDRGSHQGKGVYWYKISLKVEYHYLELVKCYYCIV
;
A
#
# COMPACT_ATOMS: atom_id res chain seq x y z
N VAL A 1 -25.18 20.98 -23.05
CA VAL A 1 -25.86 19.72 -22.64
C VAL A 1 -25.03 18.49 -22.98
N GLN A 2 -24.58 18.31 -24.23
CA GLN A 2 -23.76 17.16 -24.65
C GLN A 2 -22.49 16.93 -23.80
N LEU A 3 -21.66 17.96 -23.60
CA LEU A 3 -20.43 17.87 -22.78
C LEU A 3 -20.69 17.50 -21.32
N GLY A 4 -21.78 18.00 -20.73
CA GLY A 4 -22.18 17.68 -19.35
C GLY A 4 -22.55 16.21 -19.20
N LEU A 5 -23.29 15.65 -20.17
CA LEU A 5 -23.60 14.21 -20.20
C LEU A 5 -22.33 13.35 -20.34
N TYR A 6 -21.39 13.73 -21.20
CA TYR A 6 -20.12 12.99 -21.33
C TYR A 6 -19.29 13.03 -20.05
N ALA A 7 -19.20 14.18 -19.39
CA ALA A 7 -18.49 14.30 -18.11
C ALA A 7 -19.13 13.43 -17.01
N SER A 8 -20.46 13.38 -16.93
CA SER A 8 -21.16 12.57 -15.93
C SER A 8 -21.15 11.08 -16.23
N ILE A 9 -21.25 10.66 -17.50
CA ILE A 9 -21.29 9.23 -17.88
C ILE A 9 -19.89 8.61 -17.90
N TYR A 10 -18.88 9.36 -18.33
CA TYR A 10 -17.52 8.84 -18.50
C TYR A 10 -16.55 9.41 -17.48
N GLY A 11 -16.58 10.73 -17.24
CA GLY A 11 -15.63 11.40 -16.35
C GLY A 11 -15.77 10.97 -14.89
N VAL A 12 -16.99 11.02 -14.35
CA VAL A 12 -17.23 10.66 -12.93
C VAL A 12 -16.88 9.19 -12.65
N PRO A 13 -17.38 8.20 -13.41
CA PRO A 13 -17.00 6.80 -13.18
C PRO A 13 -15.51 6.55 -13.37
N PHE A 14 -14.88 7.19 -14.36
CA PHE A 14 -13.44 7.10 -14.56
C PHE A 14 -12.66 7.59 -13.33
N LEU A 15 -13.01 8.75 -12.77
CA LEU A 15 -12.34 9.29 -11.59
C LEU A 15 -12.56 8.42 -10.34
N ILE A 16 -13.77 7.88 -10.16
CA ILE A 16 -14.08 7.00 -9.02
C ILE A 16 -13.26 5.72 -9.09
N VAL A 17 -13.24 5.06 -10.25
CA VAL A 17 -12.48 3.81 -10.43
C VAL A 17 -10.98 4.06 -10.26
N ASN A 18 -10.43 5.10 -10.89
CA ASN A 18 -9.00 5.41 -10.74
C ASN A 18 -8.66 5.81 -9.30
N GLY A 19 -9.50 6.61 -8.64
CA GLY A 19 -9.32 6.99 -7.24
C GLY A 19 -9.34 5.77 -6.32
N PHE A 20 -10.22 4.81 -6.57
CA PHE A 20 -10.26 3.54 -5.85
C PHE A 20 -8.98 2.71 -6.08
N ILE A 21 -8.49 2.62 -7.32
CA ILE A 21 -7.23 1.92 -7.64
C ILE A 21 -6.03 2.56 -6.90
N VAL A 22 -5.95 3.88 -6.89
CA VAL A 22 -4.89 4.59 -6.15
C VAL A 22 -4.98 4.31 -4.66
N LEU A 23 -6.18 4.35 -4.10
CA LEU A 23 -6.42 4.09 -2.68
C LEU A 23 -6.00 2.67 -2.26
N ILE A 24 -6.45 1.64 -2.99
CA ILE A 24 -6.06 0.26 -2.66
C ILE A 24 -4.56 0.05 -2.81
N THR A 25 -3.94 0.66 -3.82
CA THR A 25 -2.49 0.52 -4.06
C THR A 25 -1.70 1.16 -2.92
N LEU A 26 -2.13 2.34 -2.45
CA LEU A 26 -1.54 3.00 -1.29
C LEU A 26 -1.64 2.11 -0.06
N LEU A 27 -2.84 1.63 0.28
CA LEU A 27 -3.07 0.83 1.47
C LEU A 27 -2.27 -0.49 1.46
N HIS A 28 -2.15 -1.15 0.31
CA HIS A 28 -1.42 -2.42 0.24
C HIS A 28 0.10 -2.26 0.18
N HIS A 29 0.62 -1.18 -0.42
CA HIS A 29 2.05 -1.06 -0.67
C HIS A 29 2.74 0.02 0.16
N THR A 30 2.00 0.83 0.91
CA THR A 30 2.54 1.94 1.71
C THR A 30 2.17 1.72 3.17
N HIS A 31 3.03 0.98 3.90
CA HIS A 31 2.86 0.75 5.33
C HIS A 31 4.21 0.61 6.01
N ALA A 32 4.31 0.98 7.29
CA ALA A 32 5.56 1.00 8.04
C ALA A 32 6.25 -0.38 8.15
N SER A 33 5.47 -1.47 8.12
CA SER A 33 5.98 -2.84 8.09
C SER A 33 6.30 -3.37 6.69
N SER A 34 6.18 -2.55 5.64
CA SER A 34 6.51 -2.97 4.27
C SER A 34 8.02 -2.82 4.00
N PRO A 35 8.72 -3.91 3.66
CA PRO A 35 10.15 -3.88 3.38
C PRO A 35 10.42 -3.27 1.99
N HIS A 36 11.43 -2.39 1.92
CA HIS A 36 11.91 -1.81 0.67
C HIS A 36 13.27 -2.43 0.30
N TYR A 37 13.29 -3.30 -0.70
CA TYR A 37 14.50 -3.97 -1.16
C TYR A 37 15.23 -3.13 -2.21
N TYR A 38 16.28 -2.42 -1.82
CA TYR A 38 17.10 -1.59 -2.75
C TYR A 38 18.30 -2.34 -3.31
N ASP A 39 18.82 -3.33 -2.58
CA ASP A 39 19.91 -4.18 -3.05
C ASP A 39 19.34 -5.39 -3.82
N SER A 40 19.88 -5.64 -5.02
CA SER A 40 19.46 -6.77 -5.85
C SER A 40 19.77 -8.12 -5.21
N SER A 41 20.68 -8.17 -4.23
CA SER A 41 20.96 -9.38 -3.45
C SER A 41 19.88 -9.72 -2.42
N GLU A 42 19.03 -8.76 -2.05
CA GLU A 42 17.94 -8.94 -1.09
C GLU A 42 16.56 -9.06 -1.75
N TRP A 43 16.48 -8.74 -3.05
CA TRP A 43 15.25 -8.82 -3.83
C TRP A 43 15.13 -10.16 -4.58
N ASP A 44 13.98 -10.81 -4.43
CA ASP A 44 13.53 -11.89 -5.30
C ASP A 44 12.04 -11.71 -5.61
N TYR A 45 11.53 -12.46 -6.60
CA TYR A 45 10.14 -12.36 -7.02
C TYR A 45 9.14 -12.58 -5.87
N LEU A 46 9.41 -13.57 -5.00
CA LEU A 46 8.50 -13.93 -3.92
C LEU A 46 8.51 -12.87 -2.81
N ARG A 47 9.68 -12.35 -2.42
CA ARG A 47 9.84 -11.24 -1.49
C ARG A 47 9.17 -9.96 -2.00
N GLY A 48 9.29 -9.69 -3.30
CA GLY A 48 8.58 -8.58 -3.94
C GLY A 48 7.06 -8.75 -3.88
N ALA A 49 6.55 -9.94 -4.21
CA ALA A 49 5.12 -10.24 -4.16
C ALA A 49 4.53 -10.16 -2.74
N LEU A 50 5.33 -10.50 -1.73
CA LEU A 50 4.95 -10.48 -0.32
C LEU A 50 5.18 -9.14 0.39
N ALA A 51 5.76 -8.13 -0.27
CA ALA A 51 5.93 -6.78 0.27
C ALA A 51 4.60 -5.99 0.20
N THR A 52 3.55 -6.55 0.78
CA THR A 52 2.18 -6.06 0.76
C THR A 52 1.50 -6.26 2.11
N VAL A 53 0.68 -5.29 2.52
CA VAL A 53 -0.17 -5.36 3.71
C VAL A 53 -1.61 -5.60 3.28
N PHE A 54 -2.33 -6.47 3.97
CA PHE A 54 -3.70 -6.85 3.67
C PHE A 54 -4.68 -5.92 4.38
N HIS A 55 -5.62 -5.38 3.60
CA HIS A 55 -6.86 -4.83 4.11
C HIS A 55 -8.03 -5.65 3.57
N ASP A 56 -9.08 -5.80 4.39
CA ASP A 56 -10.31 -6.60 4.18
C ASP A 56 -11.09 -6.28 2.88
N VAL A 57 -10.64 -5.27 2.12
CA VAL A 57 -11.21 -4.86 0.83
C VAL A 57 -10.78 -5.80 -0.30
N THR A 58 -9.59 -6.40 -0.24
CA THR A 58 -9.09 -7.32 -1.29
C THR A 58 -8.25 -8.46 -0.72
N ASP A 59 -8.88 -9.39 -0.02
CA ASP A 59 -8.22 -10.51 0.67
C ASP A 59 -7.39 -11.44 -0.22
N THR A 60 -7.64 -11.45 -1.53
CA THR A 60 -6.93 -12.29 -2.50
C THR A 60 -5.79 -11.58 -3.22
N HIS A 61 -5.53 -10.31 -2.91
CA HIS A 61 -4.62 -9.47 -3.68
C HIS A 61 -3.19 -10.03 -3.76
N VAL A 62 -2.64 -10.45 -2.62
CA VAL A 62 -1.27 -11.00 -2.58
C VAL A 62 -1.19 -12.38 -3.22
N PHE A 63 -2.23 -13.20 -3.05
CA PHE A 63 -2.30 -14.49 -3.72
C PHE A 63 -2.32 -14.31 -5.25
N HIS A 64 -3.00 -13.26 -5.73
CA HIS A 64 -2.96 -12.85 -7.13
C HIS A 64 -1.57 -12.32 -7.56
N HIS A 65 -0.81 -11.67 -6.68
CA HIS A 65 0.59 -11.28 -7.01
C HIS A 65 1.53 -12.47 -7.12
N ILE A 66 1.36 -13.50 -6.27
CA ILE A 66 2.13 -14.74 -6.35
C ILE A 66 1.70 -15.55 -7.59
N PHE A 67 0.41 -15.57 -7.91
CA PHE A 67 -0.17 -16.32 -9.02
C PHE A 67 -1.14 -15.45 -9.83
N SER A 68 -0.62 -14.60 -10.72
CA SER A 68 -1.44 -13.64 -11.48
C SER A 68 -2.44 -14.27 -12.46
N TYR A 69 -2.27 -15.57 -12.75
CA TYR A 69 -3.15 -16.33 -13.62
C TYR A 69 -4.32 -17.02 -12.89
N ILE A 70 -4.38 -16.95 -11.54
CA ILE A 70 -5.45 -17.63 -10.81
C ILE A 70 -6.80 -16.91 -11.00
N SER A 71 -7.85 -17.70 -11.21
CA SER A 71 -9.22 -17.20 -11.26
C SER A 71 -9.77 -16.87 -9.86
N HIS A 72 -10.69 -15.91 -9.77
CA HIS A 72 -11.26 -15.46 -8.50
C HIS A 72 -12.10 -16.52 -7.77
N TYR A 73 -12.59 -17.56 -8.47
CA TYR A 73 -13.52 -18.54 -7.92
C TYR A 73 -12.98 -19.33 -6.72
N HIS A 74 -11.69 -19.68 -6.73
CA HIS A 74 -11.01 -20.41 -5.64
C HIS A 74 -9.87 -19.61 -4.99
N ALA A 75 -9.76 -18.32 -5.33
CA ALA A 75 -8.65 -17.50 -4.86
C ALA A 75 -8.64 -17.37 -3.33
N MET A 76 -9.81 -17.30 -2.69
CA MET A 76 -9.94 -17.16 -1.24
C MET A 76 -9.57 -18.45 -0.49
N GLU A 77 -9.94 -19.61 -1.03
CA GLU A 77 -9.53 -20.92 -0.52
C GLU A 77 -8.01 -21.09 -0.62
N ALA A 78 -7.43 -20.71 -1.76
CA ALA A 78 -6.00 -20.74 -2.00
C ALA A 78 -5.22 -19.77 -1.10
N THR A 79 -5.74 -18.54 -0.88
CA THR A 79 -5.19 -17.61 0.10
C THR A 79 -5.17 -18.24 1.50
N ASN A 80 -6.28 -18.83 1.94
CA ASN A 80 -6.36 -19.44 3.27
C ASN A 80 -5.39 -20.62 3.42
N ALA A 81 -5.18 -21.41 2.37
CA ALA A 81 -4.22 -22.50 2.37
C ALA A 81 -2.75 -22.01 2.43
N ILE A 82 -2.44 -20.89 1.77
CA ILE A 82 -1.07 -20.37 1.76
C ILE A 82 -0.73 -19.57 3.02
N LYS A 83 -1.71 -18.99 3.74
CA LYS A 83 -1.48 -18.18 4.96
C LYS A 83 -0.49 -18.82 5.93
N SER A 84 -0.65 -20.12 6.21
CA SER A 84 0.26 -20.86 7.10
C SER A 84 1.67 -21.06 6.54
N LEU A 85 1.83 -21.07 5.21
CA LEU A 85 3.11 -21.21 4.53
C LEU A 85 3.88 -19.89 4.48
N VAL A 86 3.19 -18.77 4.29
CA VAL A 86 3.84 -17.45 4.25
C VAL A 86 4.19 -16.93 5.64
N GLY A 87 3.47 -17.38 6.67
CA GLY A 87 3.79 -17.13 8.07
C GLY A 87 3.93 -15.63 8.38
N GLU A 88 5.10 -15.24 8.88
CA GLU A 88 5.39 -13.87 9.34
C GLU A 88 5.32 -12.81 8.23
N TYR A 89 5.42 -13.21 6.96
CA TYR A 89 5.28 -12.29 5.83
C TYR A 89 3.82 -11.94 5.51
N TYR A 90 2.85 -12.65 6.08
CA TYR A 90 1.43 -12.35 5.90
C TYR A 90 0.99 -11.24 6.88
N GLN A 91 1.03 -9.99 6.43
CA GLN A 91 0.79 -8.80 7.26
C GLN A 91 -0.61 -8.24 7.07
N VAL A 92 -1.51 -8.36 8.05
CA VAL A 92 -2.89 -7.83 7.97
C VAL A 92 -3.03 -6.55 8.80
N ASP A 93 -3.75 -5.57 8.26
CA ASP A 93 -4.14 -4.36 8.97
C ASP A 93 -5.67 -4.14 8.92
N ASP A 94 -6.31 -4.32 10.07
CA ASP A 94 -7.75 -4.15 10.26
C ASP A 94 -8.15 -2.69 10.55
N THR A 95 -7.22 -1.73 10.47
CA THR A 95 -7.59 -0.33 10.68
C THR A 95 -8.56 0.17 9.60
N PRO A 96 -9.56 1.00 9.99
CA PRO A 96 -10.50 1.56 9.03
C PRO A 96 -9.77 2.30 7.89
N ILE A 97 -10.18 2.05 6.65
CA ILE A 97 -9.57 2.54 5.40
C ILE A 97 -9.11 4.01 5.49
N LEU A 98 -9.98 4.91 5.94
CA LEU A 98 -9.65 6.34 6.02
C LEU A 98 -8.57 6.65 7.07
N LYS A 99 -8.57 5.90 8.18
CA LYS A 99 -7.58 6.04 9.25
C LYS A 99 -6.23 5.45 8.83
N ALA A 100 -6.25 4.29 8.19
CA ALA A 100 -5.06 3.67 7.60
C ALA A 100 -4.43 4.60 6.55
N MET A 101 -5.23 5.07 5.60
CA MET A 101 -4.80 6.03 4.57
C MET A 101 -4.16 7.28 5.19
N TRP A 102 -4.79 7.87 6.21
CA TRP A 102 -4.27 9.07 6.88
C TRP A 102 -2.93 8.79 7.58
N ARG A 103 -2.86 7.69 8.34
CA ARG A 103 -1.63 7.25 9.02
C ARG A 103 -0.51 7.04 8.01
N ASP A 104 -0.76 6.26 6.97
CA ASP A 104 0.27 5.84 6.03
C ASP A 104 0.76 7.01 5.16
N THR A 105 -0.14 7.90 4.75
CA THR A 105 0.25 9.13 4.01
C THR A 105 1.06 10.10 4.88
N LYS A 106 0.89 10.07 6.20
CA LYS A 106 1.63 10.91 7.15
C LYS A 106 2.97 10.28 7.55
N ASP A 107 2.98 8.99 7.84
CA ASP A 107 4.09 8.32 8.51
C ASP A 107 5.05 7.65 7.51
N CYS A 108 4.59 7.30 6.31
CA CYS A 108 5.37 6.58 5.28
C CYS A 108 5.92 7.52 4.19
N ILE A 109 6.60 8.59 4.59
CA ILE A 109 7.13 9.61 3.65
C ILE A 109 8.54 9.30 3.17
N TYR A 110 9.39 8.74 4.04
CA TYR A 110 10.76 8.40 3.68
C TYR A 110 11.19 7.06 4.29
N VAL A 111 12.16 6.43 3.62
CA VAL A 111 12.74 5.16 4.04
C VAL A 111 14.19 5.34 4.44
N GLU A 112 14.62 4.65 5.49
CA GLU A 112 16.01 4.61 5.93
C GLU A 112 16.49 3.16 6.03
N LYS A 113 17.81 2.97 5.84
CA LYS A 113 18.44 1.68 6.05
C LYS A 113 18.32 1.28 7.51
N ASP A 114 17.95 0.04 7.77
CA ASP A 114 17.92 -0.47 9.13
C ASP A 114 19.35 -0.52 9.72
N ARG A 115 19.53 0.14 10.87
CA ARG A 115 20.82 0.19 11.59
C ARG A 115 20.93 -0.89 12.67
N GLY A 116 19.83 -1.56 13.02
CA GLY A 116 19.73 -2.46 14.17
C GLY A 116 19.96 -3.94 13.85
N SER A 117 19.75 -4.39 12.61
CA SER A 117 20.09 -5.76 12.23
C SER A 117 21.59 -5.88 11.96
N HIS A 118 22.27 -6.72 12.75
CA HIS A 118 23.63 -7.20 12.48
C HIS A 118 23.75 -8.02 11.17
N GLN A 119 22.77 -7.89 10.26
CA GLN A 119 22.59 -8.58 8.97
C GLN A 119 22.02 -7.64 7.89
N GLY A 120 22.08 -6.30 8.06
CA GLY A 120 21.47 -5.31 7.16
C GLY A 120 22.10 -5.20 5.76
N LYS A 121 21.73 -6.11 4.86
CA LYS A 121 22.24 -6.25 3.49
C LYS A 121 21.48 -5.50 2.38
N GLY A 122 20.59 -4.55 2.69
CA GLY A 122 19.95 -3.72 1.64
C GLY A 122 18.44 -3.55 1.72
N VAL A 123 17.86 -3.88 2.88
CA VAL A 123 16.44 -3.63 3.19
C VAL A 123 16.30 -2.29 3.91
N TYR A 124 15.34 -1.50 3.44
CA TYR A 124 14.99 -0.18 3.95
C TYR A 124 13.57 -0.23 4.53
N TRP A 125 13.31 0.59 5.54
CA TRP A 125 12.03 0.64 6.23
C TRP A 125 11.59 2.09 6.37
N TYR A 126 10.28 2.33 6.35
CA TYR A 126 9.77 3.63 6.72
C TYR A 126 10.16 3.97 8.16
N LYS A 127 10.57 5.21 8.38
CA LYS A 127 10.81 5.74 9.73
C LYS A 127 9.81 6.85 10.00
N ILE A 128 9.12 6.74 11.13
CA ILE A 128 8.20 7.77 11.60
C ILE A 128 9.04 9.03 11.87
N SER A 129 8.86 10.03 11.00
CA SER A 129 9.52 11.30 11.19
C SER A 129 8.77 12.12 12.23
N LEU A 130 9.31 12.21 13.44
CA LEU A 130 8.86 13.19 14.43
C LEU A 130 9.00 14.65 13.93
N LYS A 131 9.67 14.90 12.79
CA LYS A 131 9.80 16.22 12.15
C LYS A 131 8.67 16.56 11.18
N VAL A 132 7.86 15.58 10.74
CA VAL A 132 6.80 15.82 9.74
C VAL A 132 5.58 16.52 10.35
N GLU A 133 5.38 16.43 11.67
CA GLU A 133 4.29 17.15 12.34
C GLU A 133 4.34 18.66 12.11
N TYR A 134 5.55 19.24 12.02
CA TYR A 134 5.75 20.66 11.75
C TYR A 134 5.60 21.03 10.25
N HIS A 135 5.98 20.15 9.32
CA HIS A 135 5.93 20.46 7.88
C HIS A 135 4.54 20.19 7.26
N TYR A 136 3.78 19.21 7.78
CA TYR A 136 2.41 18.96 7.35
C TYR A 136 1.46 20.11 7.74
N LEU A 137 1.69 20.74 8.90
CA LEU A 137 0.96 21.94 9.33
C LEU A 137 1.19 23.13 8.37
N GLU A 138 2.34 23.23 7.72
CA GLU A 138 2.60 24.26 6.70
C GLU A 138 2.03 23.89 5.33
N LEU A 139 2.09 22.62 4.92
CA LEU A 139 1.49 22.16 3.66
C LEU A 139 -0.05 22.22 3.68
N VAL A 140 -0.69 21.86 4.80
CA VAL A 140 -2.14 22.01 4.97
C VAL A 140 -2.55 23.49 5.00
N LYS A 141 -1.73 24.39 5.59
CA LYS A 141 -1.94 25.84 5.47
C LYS A 141 -1.84 26.33 4.02
N CYS A 142 -0.89 25.80 3.23
CA CYS A 142 -0.80 26.10 1.79
C CYS A 142 -2.02 25.63 0.99
N TYR A 143 -2.57 24.45 1.31
CA TYR A 143 -3.76 23.93 0.63
C TYR A 143 -5.02 24.75 0.95
N TYR A 144 -5.17 25.21 2.19
CA TYR A 144 -6.26 26.10 2.61
C TYR A 144 -6.11 27.56 2.13
N CYS A 145 -4.96 27.96 1.57
CA CYS A 145 -4.78 29.26 0.93
C CYS A 145 -5.10 29.26 -0.57
N ILE A 146 -5.35 28.07 -1.16
CA ILE A 146 -5.65 27.91 -2.60
C ILE A 146 -7.16 27.62 -2.83
N VAL A 147 -7.94 27.44 -1.77
CA VAL A 147 -9.42 27.33 -1.82
C VAL A 147 -10.06 28.61 -1.28
#